data_AF-A0A7V5API6-F1
#
_entry.id   AF-A0A7V5API6-F1
#
_cell.length_a   1.000
_cell.length_b   1.000
_cell.length_c   1.000
_cell.angle_alpha   90.00
_cell.angle_beta   90.00
_cell.angle_gamma   90.00
#
_symmetry.space_group_name_H-M   'P 1'
#
loop_
_entity.id
_entity.type
_entity.pdbx_description
1 polymer ?
#
loop_
_entity_poly.entity_id
_entity_poly.type
_entity_poly.pdbx_seq_one_letter_code
_entity_poly.pdbx_strand_id
1 'polypeptide(L)' 'MAELKQVTVGEEKFFYSLSFDIDDFIGDGIWWLQIYDSNQNIIYDRPFTSSVVKIDTRKIKEIIKQEFLTYQGESL' A
#
# COMPACT_ATOMS: atom_id res chain seq x y z
N MET A 1 -12.88 10.49 4.34
CA MET A 1 -12.06 9.30 4.69
C MET A 1 -11.93 8.46 3.44
N ALA A 2 -10.71 8.11 3.05
CA ALA A 2 -10.48 7.26 1.88
C ALA A 2 -10.99 5.83 2.16
N GLU A 3 -11.51 5.17 1.14
CA GLU A 3 -12.11 3.83 1.25
C GLU A 3 -11.02 2.78 1.52
N LEU A 4 -11.15 2.04 2.62
CA LEU A 4 -10.29 0.90 2.92
C LEU A 4 -10.69 -0.31 2.07
N LYS A 5 -9.76 -0.76 1.24
CA LYS A 5 -9.92 -1.96 0.41
C LYS A 5 -9.17 -3.12 1.02
N GLN A 6 -9.84 -4.25 1.13
CA GLN A 6 -9.22 -5.48 1.62
C GLN A 6 -8.35 -6.12 0.53
N VAL A 7 -7.20 -6.66 0.92
CA VAL A 7 -6.38 -7.51 0.06
C VAL A 7 -5.84 -8.70 0.85
N THR A 8 -5.83 -9.87 0.21
CA THR A 8 -5.24 -11.09 0.76
C THR A 8 -3.93 -11.38 0.03
N VAL A 9 -2.87 -11.63 0.81
CA VAL A 9 -1.53 -11.97 0.33
C VAL A 9 -1.08 -13.23 1.07
N GLY A 10 -0.93 -14.34 0.34
CA GLY A 10 -0.80 -15.65 0.99
C GLY A 10 -2.08 -16.00 1.75
N GLU A 11 -1.92 -16.33 3.04
CA GLU A 11 -3.03 -16.60 3.97
C GLU A 11 -3.36 -15.38 4.86
N GLU A 12 -2.63 -14.27 4.70
CA GLU A 12 -2.74 -13.10 5.54
C GLU A 12 -3.64 -12.01 4.94
N LYS A 13 -4.36 -11.32 5.82
CA LYS A 13 -5.31 -10.28 5.50
C LYS A 13 -4.71 -8.91 5.77
N PHE A 14 -4.78 -8.04 4.77
CA PHE A 14 -4.36 -6.65 4.85
C PHE A 14 -5.48 -5.73 4.35
N PHE A 15 -5.37 -4.45 4.67
CA PHE A 15 -6.19 -3.41 4.08
C PHE A 15 -5.30 -2.33 3.48
N TYR A 16 -5.79 -1.63 2.46
CA TYR A 16 -5.09 -0.50 1.90
C TYR A 16 -6.04 0.65 1.60
N SER A 17 -5.51 1.87 1.68
CA SER A 17 -6.17 3.10 1.29
C SER A 17 -5.28 3.82 0.28
N LEU A 18 -5.90 4.40 -0.74
CA LEU A 18 -5.23 5.28 -1.68
C LEU A 18 -5.91 6.63 -1.65
N SER A 19 -5.10 7.66 -1.44
CA SER A 19 -5.51 9.05 -1.51
C SER A 19 -4.67 9.76 -2.54
N PHE A 20 -5.23 10.78 -3.18
CA PHE A 20 -4.48 11.64 -4.08
C PHE A 20 -4.25 12.95 -3.33
N ASP A 21 -3.00 13.22 -2.98
CA ASP A 21 -2.61 14.47 -2.34
C ASP A 21 -2.23 15.46 -3.45
N ILE A 22 -2.94 16.58 -3.51
CA ILE A 22 -2.66 17.66 -4.44
C ILE A 22 -1.89 18.70 -3.63
N ASP A 23 -0.58 18.68 -3.76
CA ASP A 23 0.23 19.76 -3.21
C ASP A 23 0.00 21.01 -4.07
N ASP A 24 -0.49 22.09 -3.45
CA ASP A 24 -0.92 23.35 -4.10
C ASP A 24 0.22 24.06 -4.88
N PHE A 25 1.47 23.58 -4.76
CA PHE A 25 2.67 24.22 -5.31
C PHE A 25 3.17 23.68 -6.65
N ILE A 26 2.92 22.41 -7.00
CA ILE A 26 3.44 21.78 -8.21
C ILE A 26 2.31 20.91 -8.76
N GLY A 27 1.67 21.33 -9.85
CA GLY A 27 0.39 20.79 -10.36
C GLY A 27 0.34 19.30 -10.77
N ASP A 28 1.28 18.48 -10.31
CA ASP A 28 1.30 17.03 -10.40
C ASP A 28 1.05 16.44 -9.00
N GLY A 29 -0.22 16.21 -8.66
CA GLY A 29 -0.57 15.56 -7.40
C GLY A 29 0.04 14.15 -7.29
N ILE A 30 0.25 13.69 -6.06
CA ILE A 30 0.91 12.43 -5.74
C ILE A 30 -0.12 11.47 -5.17
N TRP A 31 -0.18 10.26 -5.72
CA TRP A 31 -0.91 9.17 -5.06
C TRP A 31 -0.18 8.77 -3.79
N TRP A 32 -0.91 8.62 -2.69
CA TRP A 32 -0.41 8.22 -1.39
C TRP A 32 -1.03 6.89 -1.01
N LEU A 33 -0.17 5.90 -0.72
CA LEU A 33 -0.60 4.54 -0.35
C LEU A 33 -0.39 4.32 1.14
N GLN A 34 -1.47 3.92 1.79
CA GLN A 34 -1.46 3.41 3.15
C GLN A 34 -1.81 1.93 3.15
N ILE A 35 -1.05 1.12 3.87
CA ILE A 35 -1.34 -0.30 4.10
C ILE A 35 -1.49 -0.52 5.60
N TYR A 36 -2.47 -1.33 5.94
CA TYR A 36 -2.85 -1.67 7.29
C TYR A 36 -2.78 -3.19 7.49
N ASP A 37 -2.39 -3.60 8.69
CA ASP A 37 -2.44 -4.99 9.12
C ASP A 37 -3.89 -5.48 9.33
N SER A 38 -4.05 -6.73 9.76
CA SER A 38 -5.35 -7.34 10.06
C SER A 38 -6.10 -6.68 11.22
N ASN A 39 -5.38 -5.97 12.11
CA ASN A 39 -5.91 -5.21 13.23
C ASN A 39 -6.20 -3.73 12.86
N GLN A 40 -6.03 -3.36 11.59
CA GLN A 40 -6.17 -1.99 11.08
C GLN A 40 -5.13 -1.00 11.63
N ASN A 41 -3.96 -1.48 12.05
CA ASN A 41 -2.82 -0.62 12.33
C ASN A 41 -2.09 -0.28 11.04
N ILE A 42 -1.65 0.98 10.87
CA ILE A 42 -0.86 1.39 9.71
C ILE A 42 0.53 0.75 9.80
N ILE A 43 0.91 0.01 8.77
CA ILE A 43 2.23 -0.62 8.62
C ILE A 43 3.02 -0.05 7.44
N TYR A 44 2.36 0.67 6.53
CA TYR A 44 2.96 1.35 5.39
C TYR A 44 2.26 2.68 5.16
N ASP A 45 3.02 3.75 4.93
CA ASP A 45 2.49 5.10 4.72
C ASP A 45 3.49 5.91 3.87
N ARG A 46 3.38 5.84 2.54
CA ARG A 46 4.36 6.44 1.62
C ARG A 46 3.75 6.88 0.29
N PRO A 47 4.41 7.80 -0.44
CA PRO A 47 4.08 8.11 -1.84
C PRO A 47 4.05 6.85 -2.72
N PHE A 48 3.02 6.75 -3.55
CA PHE A 48 2.76 5.67 -4.49
C PHE A 48 2.96 6.14 -5.92
N THR A 49 4.19 6.06 -6.40
CA THR A 49 4.59 6.44 -7.76
C THR A 49 4.15 5.38 -8.78
N SER A 50 2.85 5.21 -8.99
CA SER A 50 2.33 4.37 -10.07
C SER A 50 1.81 5.22 -11.22
N SER A 51 2.23 4.88 -12.44
CA SER A 51 1.75 5.51 -13.67
C SER A 51 0.22 5.49 -13.73
N VAL A 52 -0.35 6.67 -13.99
CA VAL A 52 -1.69 7.18 -13.66
C VAL A 52 -2.91 6.35 -14.14
N VAL A 53 -2.75 5.30 -14.93
CA VAL A 53 -3.90 4.76 -15.68
C VAL A 53 -4.67 3.67 -14.92
N LYS A 54 -4.03 2.84 -14.09
CA LYS A 54 -4.70 1.88 -13.20
C LYS A 54 -3.81 1.59 -11.99
N ILE A 55 -4.33 1.86 -10.80
CA ILE A 55 -3.73 1.37 -9.56
C ILE A 55 -3.81 -0.16 -9.61
N ASP A 56 -2.69 -0.80 -9.89
CA ASP A 56 -2.61 -2.26 -10.00
C ASP A 56 -2.48 -2.86 -8.59
N THR A 57 -3.53 -3.55 -8.12
CA THR A 57 -3.50 -4.27 -6.85
C THR A 57 -2.34 -5.26 -6.76
N ARG A 58 -1.78 -5.74 -7.90
CA ARG A 58 -0.56 -6.56 -7.93
C ARG A 58 0.64 -5.82 -7.34
N LYS A 59 0.83 -4.53 -7.66
CA LYS A 59 1.92 -3.73 -7.06
C LYS A 59 1.79 -3.64 -5.55
N ILE A 60 0.56 -3.44 -5.05
CA ILE A 60 0.29 -3.40 -3.61
C ILE A 60 0.62 -4.75 -2.97
N LYS A 61 0.23 -5.87 -3.60
CA LYS A 61 0.59 -7.22 -3.11
C LYS A 61 2.11 -7.44 -3.12
N GLU A 62 2.83 -6.97 -4.13
CA GLU A 62 4.29 -7.08 -4.19
C GLU A 62 4.97 -6.26 -3.10
N ILE A 63 4.52 -5.02 -2.85
CA ILE A 63 4.97 -4.20 -1.72
C ILE A 63 4.74 -4.95 -0.41
N ILE A 64 3.54 -5.53 -0.22
CA ILE A 64 3.24 -6.28 1.01
C ILE A 64 4.20 -7.45 1.18
N LYS A 65 4.44 -8.23 0.11
CA LYS A 65 5.37 -9.35 0.17
C LYS A 65 6.78 -8.89 0.51
N GLN A 66 7.30 -7.90 -0.21
CA GLN A 66 8.69 -7.44 -0.06
C GLN A 66 8.94 -6.80 1.30
N GLU A 67 8.06 -5.90 1.74
CA GLU A 67 8.28 -5.13 2.97
C GLU A 67 7.89 -5.90 4.24
N PHE A 68 6.95 -6.85 4.18
CA PHE A 68 6.39 -7.48 5.39
C PHE A 68 6.50 -9.01 5.44
N LEU A 69 6.56 -9.72 4.30
CA LEU A 69 6.54 -11.19 4.28
C LEU A 69 7.88 -11.83 3.90
N THR A 70 8.79 -11.10 3.28
CA THR A 70 10.06 -11.68 2.77
C THR A 70 11.07 -11.98 3.89
N TYR A 71 10.82 -11.55 5.13
CA TYR A 71 11.72 -11.74 6.28
C TYR A 71 11.39 -12.91 7.23
N GLN A 72 10.39 -13.75 6.94
CA GLN A 72 10.11 -14.94 7.80
C GLN A 72 10.99 -16.17 7.47
N GLY A 73 12.12 -15.99 6.80
CA GLY A 73 12.95 -17.07 6.27
C GLY A 73 14.42 -17.13 6.72
N GLU A 74 14.89 -16.26 7.62
CA GLU A 74 16.25 -16.33 8.15
C GLU A 74 16.25 -16.54 9.68
N SER A 75 15.97 -17.78 10.09
CA SER A 75 16.52 -18.31 11.34
C SER A 75 17.59 -19.33 10.96
N LEU A 76 18.85 -18.88 11.00
CA LEU A 76 20.04 -19.73 11.13
C LEU A 76 20.47 -19.72 12.60
#